data_AF-A0A930FJX3-F1
#
_entry.id   AF-A0A930FJX3-F1
#
_cell.length_a   1.000
_cell.length_b   1.000
_cell.length_c   1.000
_cell.angle_alpha   90.00
_cell.angle_beta   90.00
_cell.angle_gamma   90.00
#
_symmetry.space_group_name_H-M   'P 1'
#
loop_
_entity.id
_entity.type
_entity.pdbx_description
1 polymer ?
#
loop_
_entity_poly.entity_id
_entity_poly.type
_entity_poly.pdbx_seq_one_letter_code
_entity_poly.pdbx_strand_id
1 'polypeptide(L)'
;MSQNNEKLGAEILSVDQEESLLKPITDHVGKIQAQIDELRKDGTDKTVELLNVIQMTKNDKSLSKNEKENRIAEAKKALEAAQQVEKANKPAVDKLINEGVTYLNQHFEKEYYSKVVASCAAEKTLAAKRYSDLLAELKNVHAQNLSKITGNDADAKQELKDEKYVYKNKVFDAKLTYQKELQAIKDRKHEAFIQRYHLIDLLKMSKFSFAETQAQKIEHYLYTFNRKDWLLRNGLYLVIILVFIGLGIVTPIIKKTPLFTVNNILNILQQASPRMFLALGVAGVIMLAGTDLSIGRMVGMGMVASTIIMHKGINTGAVFGKVFDFTNLPIGLRAIMALVVCIILCTIFTSIAGFFKAKYKMHPFISSMSNMLIIFGMVTYATKGVSFGAIENDIPAMIIPKIGNFPTIILWAATAVIVVWFIWNKT
;
A
#
# COMPACT_ATOMS: atom_id res chain seq x y z
N MET A 1 16.72 -2.67 -43.43
CA MET A 1 16.30 -3.39 -42.20
C MET A 1 16.30 -4.91 -42.34
N SER A 2 16.30 -5.49 -43.56
CA SER A 2 16.26 -6.95 -43.76
C SER A 2 17.61 -7.68 -43.52
N GLN A 3 18.75 -7.07 -43.85
CA GLN A 3 20.05 -7.79 -43.84
C GLN A 3 20.75 -7.95 -42.47
N ASN A 4 20.25 -7.33 -41.40
CA ASN A 4 20.86 -7.46 -40.05
C ASN A 4 20.15 -8.49 -39.14
N ASN A 5 19.09 -9.14 -39.62
CA ASN A 5 18.35 -10.14 -38.84
C ASN A 5 18.93 -11.57 -38.97
N GLU A 6 19.84 -11.83 -39.90
CA GLU A 6 20.37 -13.19 -40.16
C GLU A 6 21.45 -13.69 -39.19
N LYS A 7 22.02 -12.85 -38.33
CA LYS A 7 23.22 -13.23 -37.54
C LYS A 7 22.98 -13.67 -36.09
N LEU A 8 21.73 -13.90 -35.66
CA LEU A 8 21.41 -14.24 -34.27
C LEU A 8 20.37 -15.36 -34.11
N GLY A 9 20.41 -16.42 -34.92
CA GLY A 9 19.99 -17.79 -34.57
C GLY A 9 18.57 -18.07 -34.03
N ALA A 10 17.68 -17.07 -33.93
CA ALA A 10 16.29 -17.20 -33.54
C ALA A 10 15.49 -16.14 -34.31
N GLU A 11 14.50 -16.58 -35.06
CA GLU A 11 13.67 -15.73 -35.92
C GLU A 11 12.81 -14.81 -35.03
N ILE A 12 13.10 -13.49 -35.05
CA ILE A 12 12.27 -12.50 -34.37
C ILE A 12 10.99 -12.37 -35.17
N LEU A 13 9.87 -12.76 -34.56
CA LEU A 13 8.56 -12.72 -35.20
C LEU A 13 8.17 -11.26 -35.49
N SER A 14 7.62 -10.99 -36.67
CA SER A 14 6.89 -9.74 -36.93
C SER A 14 5.49 -9.78 -36.30
N VAL A 15 4.85 -8.61 -36.18
CA VAL A 15 3.46 -8.50 -35.70
C VAL A 15 2.53 -9.36 -36.57
N ASP A 16 2.69 -9.32 -37.90
CA ASP A 16 1.88 -10.09 -38.84
C ASP A 16 2.07 -11.62 -38.69
N GLN A 17 3.29 -12.06 -38.38
CA GLN A 17 3.58 -13.47 -38.12
C GLN A 17 2.94 -13.93 -36.80
N GLU A 18 2.96 -13.10 -35.76
CA GLU A 18 2.27 -13.40 -34.50
C GLU A 18 0.76 -13.48 -34.67
N GLU A 19 0.17 -12.53 -35.42
CA GLU A 19 -1.25 -12.55 -35.72
C GLU A 19 -1.64 -13.80 -36.53
N SER A 20 -0.81 -14.19 -37.49
CA SER A 20 -1.01 -15.42 -38.27
C SER A 20 -0.97 -16.68 -37.42
N LEU A 21 -0.15 -16.71 -36.36
CA LEU A 21 -0.09 -17.82 -35.39
C LEU A 21 -1.32 -17.82 -34.45
N LEU A 22 -1.84 -16.65 -34.10
CA LEU A 22 -2.98 -16.50 -33.19
C LEU A 22 -4.33 -16.75 -33.88
N LYS A 23 -4.46 -16.33 -35.14
CA LYS A 23 -5.69 -16.40 -35.94
C LYS A 23 -6.40 -17.76 -35.92
N PRO A 24 -5.75 -18.92 -36.17
CA PRO A 24 -6.44 -20.20 -36.12
C PRO A 24 -7.03 -20.52 -34.75
N ILE A 25 -6.37 -20.10 -33.67
CA ILE A 25 -6.84 -20.30 -32.29
C ILE A 25 -8.05 -19.41 -32.03
N THR A 26 -7.95 -18.13 -32.39
CA THR A 26 -9.04 -17.16 -32.23
C THR A 26 -10.26 -17.55 -33.06
N ASP A 27 -10.08 -18.01 -34.29
CA ASP A 27 -11.18 -18.46 -35.16
C ASP A 27 -11.90 -19.68 -34.58
N HIS A 28 -11.16 -20.63 -33.99
CA HIS A 28 -11.76 -21.80 -33.35
C HIS A 28 -12.56 -21.41 -32.10
N VAL A 29 -11.98 -20.60 -31.22
CA VAL A 29 -12.67 -20.09 -30.03
C VAL A 29 -13.88 -19.23 -30.41
N GLY A 30 -13.78 -18.41 -31.47
CA GLY A 30 -14.86 -17.59 -31.98
C GLY A 30 -16.06 -18.41 -32.47
N LYS A 31 -15.82 -19.59 -33.07
CA LYS A 31 -16.91 -20.52 -33.43
C LYS A 31 -17.63 -21.07 -32.21
N ILE A 32 -16.89 -21.47 -31.19
CA ILE A 32 -17.46 -21.94 -29.91
C ILE A 32 -18.22 -20.81 -29.23
N GLN A 33 -17.67 -19.59 -29.25
CA GLN A 33 -18.30 -18.40 -28.70
C GLN A 33 -19.65 -18.13 -29.37
N ALA A 34 -19.73 -18.17 -30.70
CA ALA A 34 -20.99 -17.95 -31.42
C ALA A 34 -22.08 -18.95 -31.00
N GLN A 35 -21.72 -20.22 -30.80
CA GLN A 35 -22.65 -21.24 -30.30
C GLN A 35 -23.10 -20.96 -28.86
N ILE A 36 -22.18 -20.50 -28.01
CA ILE A 36 -22.50 -20.10 -26.64
C ILE A 36 -23.42 -18.88 -26.62
N ASP A 37 -23.17 -17.88 -27.48
CA ASP A 37 -23.96 -16.65 -27.56
C ASP A 37 -25.40 -16.95 -28.02
N GLU A 38 -25.59 -17.85 -28.99
CA GLU A 38 -26.93 -18.31 -29.38
C GLU A 38 -27.70 -18.94 -28.20
N LEU A 39 -27.02 -19.74 -27.36
CA LEU A 39 -27.62 -20.35 -26.18
C LEU A 39 -27.86 -19.34 -25.04
N ARG A 40 -27.14 -18.23 -25.00
CA ARG A 40 -27.24 -17.19 -23.96
C ARG A 40 -28.23 -16.08 -24.28
N LYS A 41 -28.48 -15.81 -25.56
CA LYS A 41 -29.32 -14.71 -26.06
C LYS A 41 -30.66 -14.58 -25.33
N ASP A 42 -31.40 -15.68 -25.23
CA ASP A 42 -32.74 -15.69 -24.60
C ASP A 42 -32.73 -16.05 -23.10
N GLY A 43 -31.56 -16.35 -22.54
CA GLY A 43 -31.38 -16.72 -21.13
C GLY A 43 -30.57 -15.68 -20.38
N THR A 44 -29.25 -15.86 -20.37
CA THR A 44 -28.33 -15.04 -19.55
C THR A 44 -28.30 -13.58 -19.96
N ASP A 45 -28.25 -13.28 -21.26
CA ASP A 45 -28.15 -11.90 -21.75
C ASP A 45 -29.42 -11.12 -21.44
N LYS A 46 -30.57 -11.76 -21.68
CA LYS A 46 -31.88 -11.23 -21.32
C LYS A 46 -32.05 -11.03 -19.82
N THR A 47 -31.45 -11.90 -19.00
CA THR A 47 -31.46 -11.76 -17.53
C THR A 47 -30.66 -10.53 -17.10
N VAL A 48 -29.47 -10.32 -17.67
CA VAL A 48 -28.64 -9.13 -17.41
C VAL A 48 -29.34 -7.85 -17.85
N GLU A 49 -29.93 -7.86 -19.05
CA GLU A 49 -30.71 -6.74 -19.58
C GLU A 49 -31.88 -6.38 -18.64
N LEU A 50 -32.69 -7.36 -18.25
CA LEU A 50 -33.85 -7.15 -17.39
C LEU A 50 -33.45 -6.67 -15.99
N LEU A 51 -32.33 -7.15 -15.42
CA LEU A 51 -31.79 -6.63 -14.16
C LEU A 51 -31.39 -5.15 -14.28
N ASN A 52 -30.73 -4.77 -15.38
CA ASN A 52 -30.39 -3.37 -15.65
C ASN A 52 -31.65 -2.51 -15.83
N VAL A 53 -32.66 -2.99 -16.55
CA VAL A 53 -33.95 -2.30 -16.71
C VAL A 53 -34.63 -2.09 -15.35
N ILE A 54 -34.66 -3.10 -14.48
CA ILE A 54 -35.22 -2.98 -13.12
C ILE A 54 -34.45 -1.91 -12.33
N GLN A 55 -33.12 -1.92 -12.39
CA GLN A 55 -32.28 -0.97 -11.67
C GLN A 55 -32.46 0.47 -12.18
N MET A 56 -32.50 0.66 -13.50
CA MET A 56 -32.79 1.95 -14.12
C MET A 56 -34.18 2.46 -13.74
N THR A 57 -35.20 1.61 -13.82
CA THR A 57 -36.59 1.97 -13.49
C THR A 57 -36.74 2.41 -12.02
N LYS A 58 -36.00 1.77 -11.09
CA LYS A 58 -35.98 2.19 -9.67
C LYS A 58 -35.41 3.61 -9.52
N ASN A 59 -34.32 3.89 -10.22
CA ASN A 59 -33.56 5.13 -10.09
C ASN A 59 -34.12 6.29 -10.93
N ASP A 60 -35.00 6.01 -11.89
CA ASP A 60 -35.62 7.02 -12.74
C ASP A 60 -36.55 7.94 -11.94
N LYS A 61 -36.27 9.24 -11.91
CA LYS A 61 -37.07 10.22 -11.16
C LYS A 61 -38.29 10.73 -11.93
N SER A 62 -38.40 10.41 -13.21
CA SER A 62 -39.50 10.86 -14.08
C SER A 62 -40.75 10.00 -13.99
N LEU A 63 -40.62 8.75 -13.53
CA LEU A 63 -41.73 7.80 -13.41
C LEU A 63 -42.49 7.97 -12.09
N SER A 64 -43.82 7.90 -12.17
CA SER A 64 -44.68 7.83 -10.99
C SER A 64 -44.49 6.50 -10.24
N LYS A 65 -44.90 6.47 -8.96
CA LYS A 65 -44.76 5.27 -8.12
C LYS A 65 -45.46 4.04 -8.72
N ASN A 66 -46.67 4.22 -9.24
CA ASN A 66 -47.43 3.12 -9.86
C ASN A 66 -46.79 2.65 -11.18
N GLU A 67 -46.27 3.56 -12.01
CA GLU A 67 -45.59 3.18 -13.26
C GLU A 67 -44.30 2.40 -12.99
N LYS A 68 -43.55 2.76 -11.95
CA LYS A 68 -42.38 1.99 -11.52
C LYS A 68 -42.77 0.60 -11.07
N GLU A 69 -43.80 0.48 -10.24
CA GLU A 69 -44.26 -0.80 -9.72
C GLU A 69 -44.72 -1.73 -10.85
N ASN A 70 -45.49 -1.21 -11.82
CA ASN A 70 -45.94 -1.98 -12.99
C ASN A 70 -44.78 -2.44 -13.88
N ARG A 71 -43.87 -1.53 -14.27
CA ARG A 71 -42.72 -1.88 -15.13
C ARG A 71 -41.77 -2.87 -14.45
N ILE A 72 -41.56 -2.72 -13.14
CA ILE A 72 -40.74 -3.68 -12.37
C ILE A 72 -41.44 -5.04 -12.28
N ALA A 73 -42.77 -5.09 -12.12
CA ALA A 73 -43.51 -6.34 -12.09
C ALA A 73 -43.43 -7.09 -13.43
N GLU A 74 -43.60 -6.38 -14.55
CA GLU A 74 -43.45 -6.94 -15.90
C GLU A 74 -42.02 -7.45 -16.14
N ALA A 75 -41.00 -6.65 -15.81
CA ALA A 75 -39.61 -7.03 -15.96
C ALA A 75 -39.24 -8.24 -15.07
N LYS A 76 -39.80 -8.35 -13.86
CA LYS A 76 -39.62 -9.51 -12.98
C LYS A 76 -40.21 -10.79 -13.58
N LYS A 77 -41.42 -10.70 -14.15
CA LYS A 77 -42.07 -11.85 -14.81
C LYS A 77 -41.25 -12.33 -16.02
N ALA A 78 -40.75 -11.40 -16.83
CA ALA A 78 -39.87 -11.72 -17.96
C ALA A 78 -38.53 -12.30 -17.48
N LEU A 79 -38.03 -11.86 -16.33
CA LEU A 79 -36.77 -12.32 -15.75
C LEU A 79 -36.88 -13.77 -15.26
N GLU A 80 -38.01 -14.16 -14.68
CA GLU A 80 -38.25 -15.57 -14.31
C GLU A 80 -38.23 -16.50 -15.53
N ALA A 81 -38.84 -16.08 -16.64
CA ALA A 81 -38.81 -16.84 -17.89
C ALA A 81 -37.38 -16.97 -18.46
N ALA A 82 -36.62 -15.87 -18.47
CA ALA A 82 -35.22 -15.87 -18.92
C ALA A 82 -34.33 -16.76 -18.02
N GLN A 83 -34.54 -16.75 -16.69
CA GLN A 83 -33.81 -17.61 -15.75
C GLN A 83 -34.12 -19.11 -15.93
N GLN A 84 -35.32 -19.46 -16.39
CA GLN A 84 -35.65 -20.86 -16.72
C GLN A 84 -34.88 -21.31 -17.96
N VAL A 85 -34.80 -20.46 -18.99
CA VAL A 85 -33.99 -20.72 -20.20
C VAL A 85 -32.51 -20.81 -19.85
N GLU A 86 -31.99 -19.93 -19.00
CA GLU A 86 -30.61 -19.99 -18.49
C GLU A 86 -30.32 -21.34 -17.83
N LYS A 87 -31.19 -21.80 -16.93
CA LYS A 87 -31.02 -23.08 -16.23
C LYS A 87 -31.05 -24.27 -17.20
N ALA A 88 -31.93 -24.24 -18.20
CA ALA A 88 -32.05 -25.29 -19.20
C ALA A 88 -30.80 -25.37 -20.11
N ASN A 89 -30.26 -24.22 -20.52
CA ASN A 89 -29.12 -24.15 -21.43
C ASN A 89 -27.77 -24.30 -20.72
N LYS A 90 -27.72 -24.14 -19.39
CA LYS A 90 -26.48 -24.19 -18.59
C LYS A 90 -25.60 -25.42 -18.84
N PRO A 91 -26.10 -26.67 -18.88
CA PRO A 91 -25.25 -27.84 -19.12
C PRO A 91 -24.59 -27.83 -20.52
N ALA A 92 -25.31 -27.33 -21.53
CA ALA A 92 -24.78 -27.22 -22.90
C ALA A 92 -23.71 -26.12 -22.99
N VAL A 93 -23.96 -24.97 -22.36
CA VAL A 93 -22.99 -23.88 -22.26
C VAL A 93 -21.73 -24.32 -21.52
N ASP A 94 -21.87 -24.99 -20.36
CA ASP A 94 -20.73 -25.49 -19.58
C ASP A 94 -19.89 -26.51 -20.38
N LYS A 95 -20.53 -27.36 -21.19
CA LYS A 95 -19.84 -28.29 -22.10
C LYS A 95 -19.00 -27.54 -23.15
N LEU A 96 -19.59 -26.56 -23.83
CA LEU A 96 -18.89 -25.75 -24.84
C LEU A 96 -17.75 -24.93 -24.25
N ILE A 97 -17.93 -24.36 -23.05
CA ILE A 97 -16.86 -23.66 -22.33
C ILE A 97 -15.70 -24.61 -22.06
N ASN A 98 -15.98 -25.82 -21.56
CA ASN A 98 -14.95 -26.81 -21.25
C ASN A 98 -14.20 -27.26 -22.51
N GLU A 99 -14.88 -27.42 -23.63
CA GLU A 99 -14.28 -27.71 -24.92
C GLU A 99 -13.32 -26.59 -25.36
N GLY A 100 -13.78 -25.34 -25.35
CA GLY A 100 -12.95 -24.19 -25.72
C GLY A 100 -11.74 -23.98 -24.80
N VAL A 101 -11.92 -24.14 -23.49
CA VAL A 101 -10.81 -24.06 -22.52
C VAL A 101 -9.81 -25.20 -22.70
N THR A 102 -10.29 -26.42 -23.00
CA THR A 102 -9.42 -27.57 -23.23
C THR A 102 -8.58 -27.38 -24.48
N TYR A 103 -9.20 -26.90 -25.57
CA TYR A 103 -8.50 -26.52 -26.78
C TYR A 103 -7.44 -25.45 -26.51
N LEU A 104 -7.78 -24.37 -25.80
CA LEU A 104 -6.82 -23.32 -25.43
C LEU A 104 -5.64 -23.87 -24.62
N ASN A 105 -5.89 -24.77 -23.67
CA ASN A 105 -4.81 -25.36 -22.87
C ASN A 105 -3.85 -26.23 -23.69
N GLN A 106 -4.31 -26.85 -24.77
CA GLN A 106 -3.50 -27.72 -25.63
C GLN A 106 -2.73 -26.95 -26.70
N HIS A 107 -3.37 -25.93 -27.29
CA HIS A 107 -2.84 -25.25 -28.48
C HIS A 107 -2.17 -23.91 -28.15
N PHE A 108 -2.69 -23.10 -27.22
CA PHE A 108 -2.23 -21.73 -27.01
C PHE A 108 -0.76 -21.64 -26.58
N GLU A 109 -0.35 -22.45 -25.60
CA GLU A 109 1.01 -22.46 -25.07
C GLU A 109 2.02 -22.89 -26.14
N LYS A 110 1.71 -23.99 -26.84
CA LYS A 110 2.61 -24.67 -27.76
C LYS A 110 2.71 -23.97 -29.12
N GLU A 111 1.60 -23.48 -29.65
CA GLU A 111 1.52 -23.01 -31.03
C GLU A 111 1.77 -21.50 -31.15
N TYR A 112 1.49 -20.74 -30.09
CA TYR A 112 1.60 -19.28 -30.05
C TYR A 112 2.53 -18.77 -28.94
N TYR A 113 2.16 -18.91 -27.65
CA TYR A 113 2.82 -18.19 -26.56
C TYR A 113 4.31 -18.52 -26.41
N SER A 114 4.70 -19.80 -26.49
CA SER A 114 6.10 -20.22 -26.42
C SER A 114 6.96 -19.62 -27.54
N LYS A 115 6.40 -19.44 -28.74
CA LYS A 115 7.09 -18.80 -29.88
C LYS A 115 7.27 -17.31 -29.65
N VAL A 116 6.26 -16.63 -29.12
CA VAL A 116 6.35 -15.21 -28.74
C VAL A 116 7.40 -15.01 -27.64
N VAL A 117 7.43 -15.88 -26.63
CA VAL A 117 8.44 -15.84 -25.56
C VAL A 117 9.86 -16.04 -26.11
N ALA A 118 10.05 -16.98 -27.04
CA ALA A 118 11.33 -17.19 -27.70
C ALA A 118 11.76 -15.98 -28.55
N SER A 119 10.83 -15.39 -29.31
CA SER A 119 11.04 -14.15 -30.07
C SER A 119 11.43 -12.99 -29.15
N CYS A 120 10.71 -12.77 -28.05
CA CYS A 120 11.02 -11.74 -27.06
C CYS A 120 12.40 -11.95 -26.42
N ALA A 121 12.81 -13.19 -26.18
CA ALA A 121 14.13 -13.50 -25.65
C ALA A 121 15.25 -13.15 -26.65
N ALA A 122 15.05 -13.46 -27.94
CA ALA A 122 15.97 -13.11 -29.03
C ALA A 122 16.03 -11.60 -29.27
N GLU A 123 14.89 -10.91 -29.24
CA GLU A 123 14.81 -9.45 -29.40
C GLU A 123 15.56 -8.74 -28.26
N LYS A 124 15.46 -9.27 -27.04
CA LYS A 124 16.17 -8.73 -25.88
C LYS A 124 17.70 -8.85 -26.00
N THR A 125 18.20 -9.98 -26.50
CA THR A 125 19.66 -10.15 -26.70
C THR A 125 20.16 -9.25 -27.83
N LEU A 126 19.37 -9.09 -28.90
CA LEU A 126 19.66 -8.18 -29.99
C LEU A 126 19.67 -6.71 -29.54
N ALA A 127 18.69 -6.28 -28.76
CA ALA A 127 18.63 -4.93 -28.19
C ALA A 127 19.84 -4.64 -27.30
N ALA A 128 20.26 -5.60 -26.46
CA ALA A 128 21.45 -5.48 -25.63
C ALA A 128 22.73 -5.33 -26.47
N LYS A 129 22.83 -6.08 -27.57
CA LYS A 129 23.95 -5.99 -28.51
C LYS A 129 23.97 -4.63 -29.23
N ARG A 130 22.84 -4.19 -29.79
CA ARG A 130 22.70 -2.87 -30.45
C ARG A 130 23.09 -1.73 -29.51
N TYR A 131 22.66 -1.79 -28.26
CA TYR A 131 23.03 -0.81 -27.24
C TYR A 131 24.54 -0.82 -26.97
N SER A 132 25.15 -1.99 -26.82
CA SER A 132 26.60 -2.11 -26.64
C SER A 132 27.39 -1.57 -27.83
N ASP A 133 26.98 -1.90 -29.05
CA ASP A 133 27.63 -1.44 -30.29
C ASP A 133 27.51 0.09 -30.42
N LEU A 134 26.33 0.65 -30.13
CA LEU A 134 26.08 2.09 -30.14
C LEU A 134 26.94 2.83 -29.10
N LEU A 135 27.11 2.27 -27.89
CA LEU A 135 28.00 2.86 -26.89
C LEU A 135 29.46 2.86 -27.35
N ALA A 136 29.91 1.80 -28.04
CA ALA A 136 31.25 1.74 -28.59
C ALA A 136 31.46 2.78 -29.70
N GLU A 137 30.48 2.94 -30.59
CA GLU A 137 30.49 3.97 -31.64
C GLU A 137 30.51 5.38 -31.04
N LEU A 138 29.62 5.68 -30.09
CA LEU A 138 29.58 6.99 -29.42
C LEU A 138 30.90 7.31 -28.72
N LYS A 139 31.54 6.31 -28.11
CA LYS A 139 32.87 6.47 -27.48
C LYS A 139 33.95 6.77 -28.52
N ASN A 140 33.93 6.11 -29.67
CA ASN A 140 34.89 6.35 -30.75
C ASN A 140 34.71 7.74 -31.36
N VAL A 141 33.47 8.17 -31.63
CA VAL A 141 33.14 9.51 -32.13
C VAL A 141 33.60 10.57 -31.13
N HIS A 142 33.35 10.36 -29.83
CA HIS A 142 33.82 11.26 -28.79
C HIS A 142 35.35 11.37 -28.77
N ALA A 143 36.07 10.25 -28.85
CA ALA A 143 37.53 10.25 -28.91
C ALA A 143 38.06 11.00 -30.15
N GLN A 144 37.41 10.83 -31.32
CA GLN A 144 37.75 11.57 -32.53
C GLN A 144 37.50 13.08 -32.36
N ASN A 145 36.36 13.48 -31.79
CA ASN A 145 36.07 14.89 -31.54
C ASN A 145 37.05 15.51 -30.56
N LEU A 146 37.39 14.82 -29.47
CA LEU A 146 38.41 15.27 -28.52
C LEU A 146 39.78 15.44 -29.18
N SER A 147 40.17 14.57 -30.12
CA SER A 147 41.45 14.68 -30.83
C SER A 147 41.56 15.89 -31.76
N LYS A 148 40.41 16.44 -32.19
CA LYS A 148 40.35 17.64 -33.05
C LYS A 148 40.47 18.94 -32.25
N ILE A 149 40.14 18.92 -30.97
CA ILE A 149 40.27 20.08 -30.08
C ILE A 149 41.73 20.17 -29.65
N THR A 150 42.48 21.09 -30.24
CA THR A 150 43.91 21.35 -29.95
C THR A 150 44.08 22.73 -29.33
N GLY A 151 44.96 22.85 -28.34
CA GLY A 151 45.22 24.10 -27.61
C GLY A 151 44.78 24.06 -26.13
N ASN A 152 45.19 25.06 -25.34
CA ASN A 152 44.89 25.15 -23.90
C ASN A 152 44.24 26.49 -23.50
N ASP A 153 43.72 27.20 -24.51
CA ASP A 153 43.09 28.52 -24.36
C ASP A 153 41.67 28.39 -23.79
N ALA A 154 41.07 29.52 -23.42
CA ALA A 154 39.74 29.55 -22.81
C ALA A 154 38.66 28.91 -23.70
N ASP A 155 38.75 29.12 -25.02
CA ASP A 155 37.81 28.60 -26.01
C ASP A 155 37.93 27.06 -26.14
N ALA A 156 39.15 26.53 -26.24
CA ALA A 156 39.40 25.09 -26.25
C ALA A 156 38.88 24.39 -24.99
N LYS A 157 38.99 25.03 -23.81
CA LYS A 157 38.42 24.52 -22.55
C LYS A 157 36.89 24.51 -22.55
N GLN A 158 36.26 25.46 -23.23
CA GLN A 158 34.81 25.52 -23.36
C GLN A 158 34.31 24.44 -24.33
N GLU A 159 34.96 24.30 -25.49
CA GLU A 159 34.65 23.23 -26.46
C GLU A 159 34.80 21.83 -25.85
N LEU A 160 35.83 21.60 -25.02
CA LEU A 160 35.99 20.34 -24.29
C LEU A 160 34.85 20.05 -23.30
N LYS A 161 34.28 21.07 -22.67
CA LYS A 161 33.13 20.91 -21.76
C LYS A 161 31.86 20.61 -22.55
N ASP A 162 31.66 21.32 -23.66
CA ASP A 162 30.48 21.17 -24.51
C ASP A 162 30.45 19.79 -25.17
N GLU A 163 31.58 19.31 -25.70
CA GLU A 163 31.71 17.96 -26.27
C GLU A 163 31.47 16.86 -25.21
N LYS A 164 31.99 17.03 -23.98
CA LYS A 164 31.70 16.09 -22.87
C LYS A 164 30.20 16.07 -22.51
N TYR A 165 29.56 17.23 -22.54
CA TYR A 165 28.12 17.34 -22.29
C TYR A 165 27.30 16.66 -23.41
N VAL A 166 27.66 16.90 -24.67
CA VAL A 166 27.03 16.26 -25.84
C VAL A 166 27.18 14.74 -25.78
N TYR A 167 28.38 14.23 -25.50
CA TYR A 167 28.61 12.78 -25.35
C TYR A 167 27.75 12.18 -24.22
N LYS A 168 27.71 12.84 -23.05
CA LYS A 168 26.88 12.39 -21.92
C LYS A 168 25.40 12.34 -22.29
N ASN A 169 24.89 13.34 -23.02
CA ASN A 169 23.50 13.36 -23.48
C ASN A 169 23.23 12.24 -24.48
N LYS A 170 24.09 12.02 -25.48
CA LYS A 170 23.94 10.91 -26.44
C LYS A 170 23.94 9.54 -25.77
N VAL A 171 24.81 9.33 -24.77
CA VAL A 171 24.83 8.10 -23.97
C VAL A 171 23.54 7.94 -23.15
N PHE A 172 23.03 9.04 -22.60
CA PHE A 172 21.75 9.04 -21.88
C PHE A 172 20.57 8.70 -22.81
N ASP A 173 20.52 9.29 -24.00
CA ASP A 173 19.49 9.01 -25.01
C ASP A 173 19.55 7.55 -25.48
N ALA A 174 20.76 7.03 -25.76
CA ALA A 174 20.97 5.63 -26.09
C ALA A 174 20.43 4.69 -24.99
N LYS A 175 20.68 5.04 -23.72
CA LYS A 175 20.16 4.30 -22.56
C LYS A 175 18.64 4.37 -22.46
N LEU A 176 18.05 5.54 -22.72
CA LEU A 176 16.60 5.72 -22.69
C LEU A 176 15.93 4.88 -23.79
N THR A 177 16.47 4.89 -25.01
CA THR A 177 15.99 4.06 -26.12
C THR A 177 16.07 2.58 -25.79
N TYR A 178 17.21 2.11 -25.26
CA TYR A 178 17.35 0.72 -24.82
C TYR A 178 16.35 0.34 -23.73
N GLN A 179 16.08 1.22 -22.77
CA GLN A 179 15.05 0.99 -21.74
C GLN A 179 13.64 0.92 -22.33
N LYS A 180 13.31 1.77 -23.32
CA LYS A 180 12.04 1.72 -24.03
C LYS A 180 11.86 0.41 -24.80
N GLU A 181 12.90 -0.06 -25.50
CA GLU A 181 12.89 -1.35 -26.19
C GLU A 181 12.68 -2.51 -25.21
N LEU A 182 13.39 -2.52 -24.08
CA LEU A 182 13.17 -3.54 -23.04
C LEU A 182 11.75 -3.54 -22.47
N GLN A 183 11.15 -2.35 -22.33
CA GLN A 183 9.77 -2.23 -21.86
C GLN A 183 8.80 -2.74 -22.94
N ALA A 184 8.97 -2.36 -24.21
CA ALA A 184 8.13 -2.85 -25.31
C ALA A 184 8.17 -4.38 -25.44
N ILE A 185 9.35 -5.01 -25.30
CA ILE A 185 9.49 -6.47 -25.29
C ILE A 185 8.72 -7.09 -24.11
N LYS A 186 8.78 -6.45 -22.95
CA LYS A 186 8.07 -6.89 -21.74
C LYS A 186 6.55 -6.76 -21.91
N ASP A 187 6.09 -5.67 -22.50
CA ASP A 187 4.69 -5.38 -22.80
C ASP A 187 4.15 -6.41 -23.80
N ARG A 188 4.86 -6.67 -24.90
CA ARG A 188 4.50 -7.69 -25.91
C ARG A 188 4.35 -9.09 -25.31
N LYS A 189 5.29 -9.50 -24.44
CA LYS A 189 5.17 -10.79 -23.74
C LYS A 189 3.92 -10.83 -22.85
N HIS A 190 3.64 -9.75 -22.14
CA HIS A 190 2.48 -9.65 -21.24
C HIS A 190 1.16 -9.65 -22.03
N GLU A 191 1.09 -8.92 -23.14
CA GLU A 191 -0.05 -8.91 -24.05
C GLU A 191 -0.34 -10.31 -24.60
N ALA A 192 0.69 -11.02 -25.07
CA ALA A 192 0.54 -12.40 -25.53
C ALA A 192 0.00 -13.34 -24.44
N PHE A 193 0.39 -13.14 -23.17
CA PHE A 193 -0.20 -13.87 -22.05
C PHE A 193 -1.67 -13.48 -21.82
N ILE A 194 -1.99 -12.18 -21.83
CA ILE A 194 -3.36 -11.67 -21.64
C ILE A 194 -4.30 -12.20 -22.70
N GLN A 195 -3.86 -12.34 -23.96
CA GLN A 195 -4.69 -12.86 -25.05
C GLN A 195 -5.34 -14.21 -24.72
N ARG A 196 -4.62 -15.10 -24.04
CA ARG A 196 -5.20 -16.37 -23.55
C ARG A 196 -6.41 -16.14 -22.67
N TYR A 197 -6.27 -15.23 -21.71
CA TYR A 197 -7.32 -14.95 -20.73
C TYR A 197 -8.45 -14.13 -21.32
N HIS A 198 -8.18 -13.29 -22.31
CA HIS A 198 -9.22 -12.65 -23.10
C HIS A 198 -10.09 -13.70 -23.80
N LEU A 199 -9.47 -14.70 -24.45
CA LEU A 199 -10.21 -15.80 -25.08
C LEU A 199 -11.00 -16.64 -24.07
N ILE A 200 -10.43 -16.90 -22.89
CA ILE A 200 -11.16 -17.58 -21.79
C ILE A 200 -12.32 -16.70 -21.26
N ASP A 201 -12.13 -15.39 -21.19
CA ASP A 201 -13.13 -14.44 -20.70
C ASP A 201 -14.36 -14.40 -21.60
N LEU A 202 -14.16 -14.39 -22.92
CA LEU A 202 -15.24 -14.49 -23.91
C LEU A 202 -16.15 -15.70 -23.59
N LEU A 203 -15.53 -16.85 -23.35
CA LEU A 203 -16.24 -18.09 -23.03
C LEU A 203 -16.92 -18.03 -21.64
N LYS A 204 -16.25 -17.50 -20.62
CA LYS A 204 -16.68 -17.61 -19.21
C LYS A 204 -17.42 -16.39 -18.63
N MET A 205 -17.51 -15.27 -19.34
CA MET A 205 -18.06 -14.00 -18.83
C MET A 205 -17.46 -13.61 -17.47
N SER A 206 -16.13 -13.53 -17.41
CA SER A 206 -15.35 -13.16 -16.22
C SER A 206 -15.48 -14.09 -15.01
N LYS A 207 -16.10 -15.27 -15.17
CA LYS A 207 -16.15 -16.33 -14.13
C LYS A 207 -14.89 -17.19 -14.19
N PHE A 208 -13.75 -16.61 -13.86
CA PHE A 208 -12.48 -17.32 -13.79
C PHE A 208 -12.44 -18.30 -12.61
N SER A 209 -11.75 -19.43 -12.82
CA SER A 209 -11.37 -20.34 -11.76
C SER A 209 -10.30 -19.72 -10.86
N PHE A 210 -10.16 -20.25 -9.64
CA PHE A 210 -9.12 -19.79 -8.71
C PHE A 210 -7.72 -19.87 -9.32
N ALA A 211 -7.40 -20.96 -10.04
CA ALA A 211 -6.11 -21.13 -10.69
C ALA A 211 -5.84 -20.04 -11.76
N GLU A 212 -6.84 -19.72 -12.58
CA GLU A 212 -6.75 -18.67 -13.60
C GLU A 212 -6.57 -17.28 -12.95
N THR A 213 -7.32 -16.97 -11.89
CA THR A 213 -7.17 -15.71 -11.15
C THR A 213 -5.79 -15.58 -10.51
N GLN A 214 -5.24 -16.66 -9.94
CA GLN A 214 -3.89 -16.63 -9.37
C GLN A 214 -2.83 -16.46 -10.44
N ALA A 215 -2.96 -17.15 -11.58
CA ALA A 215 -2.03 -17.03 -12.69
C ALA A 215 -2.00 -15.59 -13.25
N GLN A 216 -3.16 -14.95 -13.44
CA GLN A 216 -3.25 -13.54 -13.83
C GLN A 216 -2.60 -12.60 -12.79
N LYS A 217 -2.85 -12.83 -11.49
CA LYS A 217 -2.24 -12.02 -10.43
C LYS A 217 -0.71 -12.15 -10.40
N ILE A 218 -0.20 -13.37 -10.56
CA ILE A 218 1.24 -13.64 -10.59
C ILE A 218 1.86 -12.96 -11.81
N GLU A 219 1.28 -13.12 -13.00
CA GLU A 219 1.82 -12.49 -14.20
C GLU A 219 1.77 -10.97 -14.10
N HIS A 220 0.64 -10.40 -13.67
CA HIS A 220 0.52 -8.95 -13.45
C HIS A 220 1.54 -8.46 -12.42
N TYR A 221 1.79 -9.22 -11.35
CA TYR A 221 2.85 -8.90 -10.39
C TYR A 221 4.23 -8.92 -11.05
N LEU A 222 4.59 -9.97 -11.81
CA LEU A 222 5.87 -10.06 -12.52
C LEU A 222 6.03 -8.93 -13.56
N TYR A 223 4.95 -8.58 -14.26
CA TYR A 223 4.89 -7.49 -15.22
C TYR A 223 5.04 -6.12 -14.55
N THR A 224 4.35 -5.85 -13.46
CA THR A 224 4.47 -4.56 -12.75
C THR A 224 5.69 -4.48 -11.84
N PHE A 225 6.39 -5.60 -11.60
CA PHE A 225 7.53 -5.65 -10.71
C PHE A 225 8.69 -4.79 -11.24
N ASN A 226 9.00 -3.74 -10.48
CA ASN A 226 10.18 -2.92 -10.67
C ASN A 226 11.00 -2.96 -9.38
N ARG A 227 12.27 -3.40 -9.47
CA ARG A 227 13.16 -3.53 -8.32
C ARG A 227 13.35 -2.21 -7.58
N LYS A 228 13.45 -1.09 -8.31
CA LYS A 228 13.63 0.23 -7.71
C LYS A 228 12.40 0.63 -6.91
N ASP A 229 11.23 0.53 -7.53
CA ASP A 229 9.97 0.89 -6.87
C ASP A 229 9.68 -0.03 -5.70
N TRP A 230 9.98 -1.33 -5.83
CA TRP A 230 9.85 -2.29 -4.74
C TRP A 230 10.78 -1.95 -3.57
N LEU A 231 12.05 -1.62 -3.83
CA LEU A 231 12.99 -1.20 -2.79
C LEU A 231 12.60 0.13 -2.15
N LEU A 232 12.06 1.07 -2.92
CA LEU A 232 11.60 2.36 -2.40
C LEU A 232 10.34 2.20 -1.53
N ARG A 233 9.36 1.41 -2.00
CA ARG A 233 8.12 1.12 -1.27
C ARG A 233 8.37 0.31 0.00
N ASN A 234 9.29 -0.65 -0.03
CA ASN A 234 9.62 -1.50 1.11
C ASN A 234 10.88 -1.08 1.86
N GLY A 235 11.48 0.06 1.50
CA GLY A 235 12.81 0.45 1.97
C GLY A 235 12.87 0.66 3.48
N LEU A 236 11.84 1.29 4.05
CA LEU A 236 11.73 1.47 5.50
C LEU A 236 11.70 0.11 6.23
N TYR A 237 10.89 -0.84 5.74
CA TYR A 237 10.80 -2.17 6.34
C TYR A 237 12.13 -2.92 6.26
N LEU A 238 12.82 -2.85 5.13
CA LEU A 238 14.14 -3.46 4.96
C LEU A 238 15.17 -2.85 5.92
N VAL A 239 15.20 -1.53 6.06
CA VAL A 239 16.10 -0.84 7.00
C VAL A 239 15.82 -1.26 8.44
N ILE A 240 14.54 -1.31 8.85
CA ILE A 240 14.14 -1.75 10.19
C ILE A 240 14.64 -3.19 10.44
N ILE A 241 14.37 -4.12 9.52
CA ILE A 241 14.79 -5.52 9.65
C ILE A 241 16.31 -5.63 9.75
N LEU A 242 17.06 -4.91 8.89
CA LEU A 242 18.52 -4.92 8.94
C LEU A 242 19.06 -4.40 10.27
N VAL A 243 18.45 -3.34 10.83
CA VAL A 243 18.81 -2.84 12.16
C VAL A 243 18.53 -3.89 13.24
N PHE A 244 17.40 -4.60 13.19
CA PHE A 244 17.09 -5.66 14.14
C PHE A 244 18.08 -6.84 14.06
N ILE A 245 18.45 -7.26 12.86
CA ILE A 245 19.45 -8.32 12.65
C ILE A 245 20.82 -7.85 13.19
N GLY A 246 21.23 -6.62 12.84
CA GLY A 246 22.48 -6.05 13.31
C GLY A 246 22.55 -5.95 14.84
N LEU A 247 21.52 -5.40 15.47
CA LEU A 247 21.43 -5.33 16.94
C LEU A 247 21.36 -6.73 17.57
N GLY A 248 20.68 -7.67 16.93
CA GLY A 248 20.61 -9.07 17.35
C GLY A 248 21.96 -9.78 17.40
N ILE A 249 22.88 -9.43 16.51
CA ILE A 249 24.25 -9.98 16.46
C ILE A 249 25.19 -9.20 17.39
N VAL A 250 25.14 -7.87 17.39
CA VAL A 250 26.09 -7.02 18.13
C VAL A 250 25.90 -7.10 19.65
N THR A 251 24.65 -7.15 20.12
CA THR A 251 24.35 -7.16 21.57
C THR A 251 24.89 -8.38 22.34
N PRO A 252 24.80 -9.63 21.86
CA PRO A 252 25.43 -10.76 22.54
C PRO A 252 26.97 -10.69 22.50
N ILE A 253 27.57 -10.14 21.43
CA ILE A 253 29.03 -10.02 21.29
C ILE A 253 29.61 -9.00 22.28
N ILE A 254 29.03 -7.80 22.34
CA ILE A 254 29.58 -6.68 23.14
C ILE A 254 29.06 -6.71 24.58
N LYS A 255 27.75 -6.91 24.76
CA LYS A 255 27.08 -6.75 26.06
C LYS A 255 26.78 -8.08 26.76
N LYS A 256 27.17 -9.23 26.17
CA LYS A 256 26.88 -10.59 26.68
C LYS A 256 25.42 -10.81 27.08
N THR A 257 24.51 -10.05 26.47
CA THR A 257 23.08 -10.05 26.77
C THR A 257 22.34 -10.28 25.47
N PRO A 258 21.83 -11.51 25.23
CA PRO A 258 21.08 -11.81 24.02
C PRO A 258 19.79 -10.97 23.97
N LEU A 259 19.63 -10.19 22.90
CA LEU A 259 18.47 -9.29 22.73
C LEU A 259 17.14 -10.06 22.70
N PHE A 260 17.12 -11.22 22.05
CA PHE A 260 15.93 -12.03 21.79
C PHE A 260 15.61 -13.05 22.90
N THR A 261 15.92 -12.73 24.15
CA THR A 261 15.44 -13.54 25.30
C THR A 261 14.02 -13.13 25.68
N VAL A 262 13.20 -14.09 26.14
CA VAL A 262 11.81 -13.85 26.56
C VAL A 262 11.71 -12.66 27.52
N ASN A 263 12.56 -12.57 28.54
CA ASN A 263 12.55 -11.46 29.49
C ASN A 263 12.85 -10.10 28.84
N ASN A 264 13.80 -10.05 27.90
CA ASN A 264 14.15 -8.82 27.20
C ASN A 264 13.02 -8.39 26.26
N ILE A 265 12.41 -9.34 25.56
CA ILE A 265 11.22 -9.09 24.72
C ILE A 265 10.07 -8.57 25.57
N LEU A 266 9.77 -9.21 26.71
CA LEU A 266 8.70 -8.76 27.61
C LEU A 266 8.99 -7.37 28.19
N ASN A 267 10.23 -7.06 28.55
CA ASN A 267 10.61 -5.73 29.03
C ASN A 267 10.50 -4.65 27.94
N ILE A 268 10.90 -4.96 26.70
CA ILE A 268 10.76 -4.06 25.56
C ILE A 268 9.27 -3.82 25.26
N LEU A 269 8.45 -4.89 25.20
CA LEU A 269 7.02 -4.78 25.00
C LEU A 269 6.36 -4.01 26.14
N GLN A 270 6.79 -4.20 27.38
CA GLN A 270 6.28 -3.45 28.53
C GLN A 270 6.58 -1.95 28.41
N GLN A 271 7.78 -1.56 27.97
CA GLN A 271 8.13 -0.16 27.76
C GLN A 271 7.48 0.45 26.52
N ALA A 272 7.24 -0.36 25.49
CA ALA A 272 6.58 0.06 24.25
C ALA A 272 5.05 0.19 24.42
N SER A 273 4.42 -0.62 25.27
CA SER A 273 2.95 -0.66 25.44
C SER A 273 2.34 0.70 25.80
N PRO A 274 2.87 1.50 26.76
CA PRO A 274 2.39 2.85 27.02
C PRO A 274 2.44 3.76 25.79
N ARG A 275 3.51 3.65 24.98
CA ARG A 275 3.68 4.45 23.76
C ARG A 275 2.65 4.10 22.69
N MET A 276 2.16 2.86 22.69
CA MET A 276 1.11 2.43 21.75
C MET A 276 -0.21 3.18 21.97
N PHE A 277 -0.62 3.39 23.23
CA PHE A 277 -1.83 4.17 23.52
C PHE A 277 -1.75 5.60 22.99
N LEU A 278 -0.58 6.24 23.13
CA LEU A 278 -0.32 7.55 22.56
C LEU A 278 -0.42 7.51 21.03
N ALA A 279 0.25 6.53 20.40
CA ALA A 279 0.24 6.39 18.94
C ALA A 279 -1.19 6.19 18.38
N LEU A 280 -2.01 5.36 19.02
CA LEU A 280 -3.40 5.14 18.63
C LEU A 280 -4.24 6.42 18.73
N GLY A 281 -4.03 7.24 19.78
CA GLY A 281 -4.68 8.55 19.90
C GLY A 281 -4.26 9.54 18.82
N VAL A 282 -2.96 9.63 18.53
CA VAL A 282 -2.42 10.52 17.47
C VAL A 282 -2.91 10.12 16.09
N ALA A 283 -3.00 8.82 15.82
CA ALA A 283 -3.37 8.30 14.52
C ALA A 283 -4.76 8.79 14.07
N GLY A 284 -5.73 8.93 14.99
CA GLY A 284 -7.04 9.52 14.68
C GLY A 284 -6.95 10.97 14.19
N VAL A 285 -6.08 11.79 14.81
CA VAL A 285 -5.84 13.18 14.38
C VAL A 285 -5.18 13.21 13.00
N ILE A 286 -4.20 12.34 12.75
CA ILE A 286 -3.52 12.25 11.44
C ILE A 286 -4.48 11.84 10.34
N MET A 287 -5.36 10.87 10.58
CA MET A 287 -6.34 10.42 9.58
C MET A 287 -7.30 11.53 9.15
N LEU A 288 -7.65 12.44 10.06
CA LEU A 288 -8.47 13.61 9.76
C LEU A 288 -7.67 14.75 9.10
N ALA A 289 -6.51 14.44 8.50
CA ALA A 289 -5.53 15.40 7.99
C ALA A 289 -5.12 16.48 9.02
N GLY A 290 -5.24 16.15 10.30
CA GLY A 290 -4.83 16.99 11.42
C GLY A 290 -3.39 16.74 11.82
N THR A 291 -2.84 17.67 12.60
CA THR A 291 -1.56 17.51 13.29
C THR A 291 -1.72 18.13 14.67
N ASP A 292 -1.29 17.39 15.70
CA ASP A 292 -1.20 17.91 17.06
C ASP A 292 0.18 17.64 17.64
N LEU A 293 1.06 18.64 17.54
CA LEU A 293 2.40 18.57 18.09
C LEU A 293 2.44 18.72 19.62
N SER A 294 1.35 19.18 20.24
CA SER A 294 1.28 19.44 21.67
C SER A 294 1.01 18.18 22.50
N ILE A 295 0.62 17.07 21.88
CA ILE A 295 0.19 15.86 22.59
C ILE A 295 1.26 15.31 23.55
N GLY A 296 2.54 15.36 23.17
CA GLY A 296 3.63 14.91 24.04
C GLY A 296 3.74 15.75 25.32
N ARG A 297 3.49 17.06 25.23
CA ARG A 297 3.46 17.95 26.40
C ARG A 297 2.17 17.80 27.21
N MET A 298 1.05 17.53 26.56
CA MET A 298 -0.21 17.19 27.26
C MET A 298 -0.06 15.91 28.09
N VAL A 299 0.58 14.88 27.54
CA VAL A 299 0.90 13.65 28.28
C VAL A 299 1.84 13.94 29.45
N GLY A 300 2.89 14.75 29.25
CA GLY A 300 3.80 15.15 30.33
C GLY A 300 3.10 15.91 31.46
N MET A 301 2.20 16.84 31.13
CA MET A 301 1.35 17.54 32.09
C MET A 301 0.44 16.56 32.85
N GLY A 302 -0.20 15.63 32.14
CA GLY A 302 -1.04 14.59 32.74
C GLY A 302 -0.25 13.70 33.69
N MET A 303 1.00 13.36 33.36
CA MET A 303 1.90 12.62 34.26
C MET A 303 2.19 13.40 35.54
N VAL A 304 2.47 14.70 35.45
CA VAL A 304 2.70 15.56 36.63
C VAL A 304 1.45 15.62 37.51
N ALA A 305 0.29 15.93 36.93
CA ALA A 305 -0.98 15.98 37.67
C ALA A 305 -1.32 14.62 38.32
N SER A 306 -1.14 13.53 37.58
CA SER A 306 -1.35 12.17 38.06
C SER A 306 -0.41 11.81 39.21
N THR A 307 0.87 12.18 39.11
CA THR A 307 1.86 11.90 40.15
C THR A 307 1.52 12.65 41.43
N ILE A 308 1.14 13.92 41.34
CA ILE A 308 0.73 14.74 42.50
C ILE A 308 -0.46 14.10 43.25
N ILE A 309 -1.42 13.57 42.50
CA ILE A 309 -2.65 12.97 43.06
C ILE A 309 -2.39 11.59 43.65
N MET A 310 -1.53 10.80 42.99
CA MET A 310 -1.29 9.39 43.32
C MET A 310 -0.01 9.17 44.13
N HIS A 311 0.62 10.25 44.61
CA HIS A 311 1.76 10.17 45.51
C HIS A 311 1.36 9.63 46.88
N LYS A 312 2.33 9.02 47.58
CA LYS A 312 2.17 8.54 48.95
C LYS A 312 2.78 9.54 49.93
N GLY A 313 1.94 10.18 50.74
CA GLY A 313 2.34 11.21 51.69
C GLY A 313 2.31 12.62 51.08
N ILE A 314 2.91 13.56 51.83
CA ILE A 314 3.03 14.96 51.42
C ILE A 314 3.91 15.03 50.16
N ASN A 315 3.40 15.67 49.11
CA ASN A 315 4.14 15.83 47.85
C ASN A 315 5.50 16.52 48.07
N THR A 316 6.55 15.97 47.46
CA THR A 316 7.92 16.54 47.53
C THR A 316 8.07 17.87 46.81
N GLY A 317 7.14 18.18 45.90
CA GLY A 317 7.09 19.43 45.15
C GLY A 317 5.84 20.24 45.46
N ALA A 318 5.93 21.56 45.27
CA ALA A 318 4.80 22.47 45.36
C ALA A 318 4.31 22.88 43.96
N VAL A 319 3.01 23.04 43.79
CA VAL A 319 2.38 23.57 42.59
C VAL A 319 1.86 24.96 42.90
N PHE A 320 2.36 25.98 42.20
CA PHE A 320 2.09 27.39 42.52
C PHE A 320 2.34 27.74 44.00
N GLY A 321 3.38 27.15 44.59
CA GLY A 321 3.74 27.35 46.00
C GLY A 321 2.84 26.62 47.01
N LYS A 322 1.86 25.82 46.56
CA LYS A 322 1.02 24.98 47.42
C LYS A 322 1.45 23.52 47.35
N VAL A 323 1.59 22.89 48.51
CA VAL A 323 1.85 21.46 48.63
C VAL A 323 0.52 20.74 48.78
N PHE A 324 0.32 19.69 47.98
CA PHE A 324 -0.88 18.87 48.03
C PHE A 324 -0.60 17.57 48.78
N ASP A 325 -1.58 17.08 49.54
CA ASP A 325 -1.56 15.74 50.13
C ASP A 325 -2.94 15.11 49.94
N PHE A 326 -2.97 14.01 49.19
CA PHE A 326 -4.18 13.25 48.90
C PHE A 326 -4.20 11.89 49.60
N THR A 327 -3.27 11.63 50.53
CA THR A 327 -3.07 10.35 51.20
C THR A 327 -4.28 9.89 52.02
N ASN A 328 -5.14 10.82 52.43
CA ASN A 328 -6.37 10.49 53.16
C ASN A 328 -7.48 9.93 52.27
N LEU A 329 -7.36 10.04 50.94
CA LEU A 329 -8.33 9.47 50.00
C LEU A 329 -8.03 8.00 49.71
N PRO A 330 -9.06 7.14 49.52
CA PRO A 330 -8.86 5.76 49.08
C PRO A 330 -8.10 5.65 47.74
N ILE A 331 -7.30 4.61 47.60
CA ILE A 331 -6.46 4.33 46.43
C ILE A 331 -7.25 4.39 45.12
N GLY A 332 -8.39 3.69 45.05
CA GLY A 332 -9.26 3.69 43.87
C GLY A 332 -9.84 5.07 43.53
N LEU A 333 -10.15 5.87 44.56
CA LEU A 333 -10.66 7.23 44.37
C LEU A 333 -9.57 8.17 43.83
N ARG A 334 -8.32 8.04 44.29
CA ARG A 334 -7.19 8.81 43.75
C ARG A 334 -6.94 8.49 42.28
N ALA A 335 -7.03 7.23 41.88
CA ALA A 335 -6.86 6.81 40.49
C ALA A 335 -7.95 7.42 39.57
N ILE A 336 -9.23 7.36 40.00
CA ILE A 336 -10.34 7.97 39.25
C ILE A 336 -10.19 9.50 39.22
N MET A 337 -9.84 10.13 40.34
CA MET A 337 -9.63 11.57 40.40
C MET A 337 -8.50 12.00 39.45
N ALA A 338 -7.38 11.28 39.42
CA ALA A 338 -6.28 11.55 38.51
C ALA A 338 -6.71 11.44 37.03
N LEU A 339 -7.49 10.43 36.69
CA LEU A 339 -8.05 10.27 35.34
C LEU A 339 -8.94 11.47 34.96
N VAL A 340 -9.87 11.84 35.82
CA VAL A 340 -10.81 12.96 35.58
C VAL A 340 -10.04 14.28 35.42
N VAL A 341 -9.07 14.55 36.29
CA VAL A 341 -8.22 15.76 36.20
C VAL A 341 -7.43 15.77 34.89
N CYS A 342 -6.86 14.64 34.48
CA CYS A 342 -6.16 14.56 33.19
C CYS A 342 -7.10 14.84 32.00
N ILE A 343 -8.32 14.29 32.01
CA ILE A 343 -9.32 14.54 30.96
C ILE A 343 -9.67 16.03 30.90
N ILE A 344 -9.94 16.65 32.04
CA ILE A 344 -10.30 18.07 32.12
C ILE A 344 -9.14 18.94 31.60
N LEU A 345 -7.92 18.71 32.10
CA LEU A 345 -6.75 19.49 31.68
C LEU A 345 -6.49 19.34 30.17
N CYS A 346 -6.44 18.11 29.65
CA CYS A 346 -6.26 17.87 28.22
C CYS A 346 -7.38 18.54 27.41
N THR A 347 -8.63 18.42 27.82
CA THR A 347 -9.77 19.04 27.11
C THR A 347 -9.65 20.56 27.06
N ILE A 348 -9.25 21.22 28.15
CA ILE A 348 -9.04 22.66 28.18
C ILE A 348 -7.97 23.07 27.16
N PHE A 349 -6.80 22.43 27.20
CA PHE A 349 -5.69 22.78 26.30
C PHE A 349 -5.97 22.44 24.84
N THR A 350 -6.59 21.31 24.57
CA THR A 350 -7.02 20.95 23.20
C THR A 350 -8.10 21.92 22.70
N SER A 351 -9.02 22.37 23.56
CA SER A 351 -10.06 23.34 23.19
C SER A 351 -9.47 24.72 22.86
N ILE A 352 -8.43 25.16 23.58
CA ILE A 352 -7.71 26.41 23.26
C ILE A 352 -7.11 26.32 21.85
N ALA A 353 -6.38 25.24 21.55
CA ALA A 353 -5.82 25.04 20.21
C ALA A 353 -6.92 24.96 19.13
N GLY A 354 -8.01 24.22 19.40
CA GLY A 354 -9.17 24.12 18.52
C GLY A 354 -9.84 25.47 18.27
N PHE A 355 -9.98 26.30 19.29
CA PHE A 355 -10.55 27.65 19.20
C PHE A 355 -9.72 28.56 18.30
N PHE A 356 -8.39 28.59 18.47
CA PHE A 356 -7.53 29.43 17.63
C PHE A 356 -7.54 28.98 16.16
N LYS A 357 -7.54 27.67 15.91
CA LYS A 357 -7.73 27.13 14.57
C LYS A 357 -9.08 27.54 13.97
N ALA A 358 -10.17 27.41 14.72
CA ALA A 358 -11.52 27.69 14.22
C ALA A 358 -11.79 29.19 14.01
N LYS A 359 -11.40 30.04 14.97
CA LYS A 359 -11.69 31.48 14.95
C LYS A 359 -10.77 32.26 14.02
N TYR A 360 -9.48 31.97 14.04
CA TYR A 360 -8.46 32.74 13.32
C TYR A 360 -7.96 32.03 12.05
N LYS A 361 -8.52 30.86 11.73
CA LYS A 361 -8.11 30.04 10.57
C LYS A 361 -6.60 29.76 10.54
N MET A 362 -5.96 29.71 11.72
CA MET A 362 -4.54 29.44 11.83
C MET A 362 -4.23 28.02 11.38
N HIS A 363 -3.10 27.83 10.69
CA HIS A 363 -2.65 26.51 10.28
C HIS A 363 -2.50 25.59 11.53
N PRO A 364 -3.01 24.35 11.52
CA PRO A 364 -3.04 23.47 12.70
C PRO A 364 -1.67 23.26 13.36
N PHE A 365 -0.61 23.24 12.55
CA PHE A 365 0.76 23.14 13.03
C PHE A 365 1.15 24.32 13.94
N ILE A 366 0.79 25.56 13.56
CA ILE A 366 1.14 26.76 14.33
C ILE A 366 0.38 26.76 15.65
N SER A 367 -0.93 26.51 15.61
CA SER A 367 -1.76 26.49 16.81
C SER A 367 -1.34 25.41 17.81
N SER A 368 -1.02 24.20 17.33
CA SER A 368 -0.54 23.11 18.19
C SER A 368 0.89 23.34 18.70
N MET A 369 1.79 23.96 17.91
CA MET A 369 3.10 24.38 18.42
C MET A 369 3.00 25.44 19.52
N SER A 370 2.13 26.44 19.36
CA SER A 370 1.91 27.43 20.42
C SER A 370 1.35 26.77 21.68
N ASN A 371 0.40 25.85 21.53
CA ASN A 371 -0.15 25.09 22.66
C ASN A 371 0.93 24.27 23.39
N MET A 372 1.86 23.66 22.65
CA MET A 372 3.00 22.96 23.21
C MET A 372 3.86 23.86 24.12
N LEU A 373 4.15 25.10 23.69
CA LEU A 373 4.93 26.07 24.48
C LEU A 373 4.14 26.57 25.70
N ILE A 374 2.85 26.83 25.54
CA ILE A 374 1.96 27.26 26.62
C ILE A 374 1.92 26.22 27.75
N ILE A 375 1.69 24.95 27.41
CA ILE A 375 1.68 23.84 28.39
C ILE A 375 3.05 23.73 29.06
N PHE A 376 4.13 23.74 28.28
CA PHE A 376 5.47 23.61 28.83
C PHE A 376 5.82 24.77 29.79
N GLY A 377 5.51 26.00 29.41
CA GLY A 377 5.75 27.19 30.23
C GLY A 377 4.95 27.16 31.52
N MET A 378 3.64 26.87 31.45
CA MET A 378 2.79 26.79 32.63
C MET A 378 3.20 25.66 33.58
N VAL A 379 3.44 24.46 33.07
CA VAL A 379 3.85 23.32 33.93
C VAL A 379 5.20 23.59 34.57
N THR A 380 6.16 24.14 33.83
CA THR A 380 7.49 24.46 34.37
C THR A 380 7.40 25.56 35.44
N TYR A 381 6.61 26.61 35.20
CA TYR A 381 6.41 27.68 36.16
C TYR A 381 5.67 27.20 37.41
N ALA A 382 4.58 26.44 37.23
CA ALA A 382 3.76 25.93 38.33
C ALA A 382 4.57 25.01 39.25
N THR A 383 5.43 24.17 38.68
CA THR A 383 6.19 23.16 39.43
C THR A 383 7.59 23.59 39.82
N LYS A 384 8.05 24.77 39.37
CA LYS A 384 9.47 25.19 39.45
C LYS A 384 10.46 24.14 38.91
N GLY A 385 10.00 23.21 38.06
CA GLY A 385 10.82 22.12 37.53
C GLY A 385 11.22 21.04 38.54
N VAL A 386 10.61 20.97 39.73
CA VAL A 386 10.93 19.93 40.72
C VAL A 386 10.14 18.64 40.47
N SER A 387 10.70 17.50 40.89
CA SER A 387 10.04 16.20 40.82
C SER A 387 9.07 15.99 41.99
N PHE A 388 7.92 15.36 41.72
CA PHE A 388 6.84 15.11 42.68
C PHE A 388 6.89 13.69 43.29
N GLY A 389 8.04 13.03 43.21
CA GLY A 389 8.23 11.67 43.74
C GLY A 389 7.61 10.59 42.86
N ALA A 390 7.48 9.38 43.40
CA ALA A 390 6.92 8.23 42.69
C ALA A 390 5.45 8.01 43.05
N ILE A 391 4.71 7.37 42.13
CA ILE A 391 3.34 6.90 42.38
C ILE A 391 3.38 5.78 43.42
N GLU A 392 2.38 5.73 44.31
CA GLU A 392 2.21 4.63 45.27
C GLU A 392 2.12 3.28 44.54
N ASN A 393 3.03 2.35 44.84
CA ASN A 393 3.18 1.07 44.11
C ASN A 393 1.91 0.21 44.08
N ASP A 394 1.02 0.38 45.06
CA ASP A 394 -0.26 -0.34 45.14
C ASP A 394 -1.21 0.06 44.00
N ILE A 395 -1.10 1.28 43.48
CA ILE A 395 -1.93 1.77 42.36
C ILE A 395 -1.57 1.04 41.05
N PRO A 396 -0.30 1.03 40.58
CA PRO A 396 0.09 0.21 39.43
C PRO A 396 -0.18 -1.28 39.62
N ALA A 397 0.00 -1.81 40.84
CA ALA A 397 -0.27 -3.22 41.12
C ALA A 397 -1.75 -3.59 40.96
N MET A 398 -2.67 -2.66 41.29
CA MET A 398 -4.11 -2.84 41.13
C MET A 398 -4.55 -2.76 39.66
N ILE A 399 -4.04 -1.79 38.90
CA ILE A 399 -4.51 -1.50 37.52
C ILE A 399 -3.79 -2.38 36.47
N ILE A 400 -2.50 -2.66 36.71
CA ILE A 400 -1.62 -3.36 35.78
C ILE A 400 -0.85 -4.45 36.55
N PRO A 401 -1.55 -5.48 37.08
CA PRO A 401 -0.88 -6.55 37.81
C PRO A 401 0.08 -7.31 36.90
N LYS A 402 1.16 -7.87 37.44
CA LYS A 402 1.99 -8.83 36.69
C LYS A 402 1.45 -10.24 36.93
N ILE A 403 1.23 -11.00 35.86
CA ILE A 403 0.87 -12.42 35.96
C ILE A 403 2.18 -13.20 35.88
N GLY A 404 2.75 -13.56 37.02
CA GLY A 404 4.11 -14.10 37.10
C GLY A 404 5.13 -13.10 36.53
N ASN A 405 5.88 -13.51 35.49
CA ASN A 405 6.82 -12.65 34.78
C ASN A 405 6.19 -11.84 33.64
N PHE A 406 4.90 -12.03 33.35
CA PHE A 406 4.23 -11.39 32.21
C PHE A 406 3.59 -10.04 32.60
N PRO A 407 4.00 -8.92 31.99
CA PRO A 407 3.39 -7.61 32.22
C PRO A 407 2.03 -7.49 31.52
N THR A 408 0.93 -7.36 32.27
CA THR A 408 -0.43 -7.28 31.69
C THR A 408 -0.70 -6.04 30.85
N ILE A 409 0.13 -4.99 30.95
CA ILE A 409 0.04 -3.80 30.10
C ILE A 409 0.09 -4.14 28.60
N ILE A 410 0.77 -5.24 28.25
CA ILE A 410 0.87 -5.74 26.87
C ILE A 410 -0.53 -6.16 26.38
N LEU A 411 -1.34 -6.80 27.23
CA LEU A 411 -2.71 -7.19 26.88
C LEU A 411 -3.60 -5.96 26.70
N TRP A 412 -3.48 -4.97 27.59
CA TRP A 412 -4.22 -3.72 27.45
C TRP A 412 -3.91 -3.01 26.12
N ALA A 413 -2.62 -2.95 25.73
CA ALA A 413 -2.22 -2.37 24.46
C ALA A 413 -2.75 -3.17 23.26
N ALA A 414 -2.67 -4.51 23.30
CA ALA A 414 -3.20 -5.37 22.25
C ALA A 414 -4.72 -5.21 22.08
N THR A 415 -5.47 -5.19 23.18
CA THR A 415 -6.91 -4.94 23.17
C THR A 415 -7.24 -3.59 22.56
N ALA A 416 -6.52 -2.52 22.93
CA ALA A 416 -6.71 -1.20 22.33
C ALA A 416 -6.48 -1.20 20.81
N VAL A 417 -5.43 -1.89 20.33
CA VAL A 417 -5.17 -2.03 18.89
C VAL A 417 -6.33 -2.76 18.18
N ILE A 418 -6.83 -3.85 18.76
CA ILE A 418 -7.95 -4.62 18.18
C ILE A 418 -9.23 -3.77 18.10
N VAL A 419 -9.54 -3.05 19.19
CA VAL A 419 -10.72 -2.16 19.23
C VAL A 419 -10.61 -1.07 18.18
N VAL A 420 -9.48 -0.38 18.09
CA VAL A 420 -9.27 0.68 17.10
C VAL A 420 -9.29 0.13 15.68
N TRP A 421 -8.67 -1.02 15.43
CA TRP A 421 -8.72 -1.69 14.13
C TRP A 421 -10.15 -2.03 13.71
N PHE A 422 -10.97 -2.51 14.65
CA PHE A 422 -12.38 -2.79 14.38
C PHE A 422 -13.14 -1.50 14.04
N ILE A 423 -12.95 -0.44 14.84
CA ILE A 423 -13.61 0.85 14.60
C ILE A 423 -13.26 1.42 13.22
N TRP A 424 -12.02 1.29 12.77
CA TRP A 424 -11.60 1.88 11.48
C TRP A 424 -11.93 1.04 10.25
N ASN A 425 -12.10 -0.28 10.40
CA ASN A 425 -12.33 -1.18 9.26
C ASN A 425 -13.75 -1.74 9.16
N LYS A 426 -14.54 -1.67 10.23
CA LYS A 426 -15.86 -2.30 10.31
C LYS A 426 -17.00 -1.34 10.65
N THR A 427 -16.70 -0.11 11.05
CA THR A 427 -17.64 1.02 11.15
C THR A 427 -17.25 2.09 10.16
#